data_AF-A0A1V5KL22-F1
#
_entry.id   AF-A0A1V5KL22-F1
#
_cell.length_a   1.000
_cell.length_b   1.000
_cell.length_c   1.000
_cell.angle_alpha   90.00
_cell.angle_beta   90.00
_cell.angle_gamma   90.00
#
_symmetry.space_group_name_H-M   'P 1'
#
loop_
_entity.id
_entity.type
_entity.pdbx_description
1 polymer ?
#
loop_
_entity_poly.entity_id
_entity_poly.type
_entity_poly.pdbx_seq_one_letter_code
_entity_poly.pdbx_strand_id
1 'polypeptide(L)'
;MSTAVPAVTLTHTEVYLNHTFTDEKEKQVLCGFKYFDQATGRWYQQPRSAWLQKTGQGHLFYFMFGHKNNDFENPVITQLLLNSLTWQP
;
A
#
# COMPACT_ATOMS: atom_id res chain seq x y z
N MET A 1 -11.59 11.41 -12.64
CA MET A 1 -11.11 10.16 -13.24
C MET A 1 -9.97 9.65 -12.39
N SER A 2 -10.09 8.48 -11.77
CA SER A 2 -9.03 7.93 -10.90
C SER A 2 -7.79 7.68 -11.76
N THR A 3 -6.71 8.42 -11.52
CA THR A 3 -5.40 8.07 -12.07
C THR A 3 -5.05 6.65 -11.65
N ALA A 4 -4.61 5.82 -12.59
CA ALA A 4 -4.16 4.47 -12.28
C ALA A 4 -2.88 4.59 -11.44
N VAL A 5 -3.01 4.31 -10.14
CA VAL A 5 -1.86 4.27 -9.24
C VAL A 5 -1.22 2.88 -9.38
N PRO A 6 0.12 2.77 -9.47
CA PRO A 6 0.82 1.48 -9.40
C PRO A 6 0.34 0.67 -8.18
N ALA A 7 0.26 -0.65 -8.31
CA ALA A 7 -0.30 -1.52 -7.27
C ALA A 7 0.60 -2.72 -6.98
N VAL A 8 0.78 -3.01 -5.68
CA VAL A 8 1.40 -4.26 -5.24
C VAL A 8 0.40 -5.40 -5.44
N THR A 9 0.81 -6.48 -6.09
CA THR A 9 -0.04 -7.66 -6.28
C THR A 9 0.15 -8.65 -5.14
N LEU A 10 -0.97 -9.08 -4.56
CA LEU A 10 -1.05 -10.02 -3.44
C LEU A 10 -1.96 -11.18 -3.83
N THR A 11 -1.56 -12.41 -3.50
CA THR A 11 -2.29 -13.62 -3.91
C THR A 11 -2.59 -14.58 -2.77
N HIS A 12 -2.02 -14.36 -1.58
CA HIS A 12 -2.13 -15.23 -0.40
C HIS A 12 -2.07 -14.39 0.90
N THR A 13 -3.01 -13.47 1.07
CA THR A 13 -3.07 -12.59 2.25
C THR A 13 -4.52 -12.26 2.62
N GLU A 14 -4.70 -11.50 3.70
CA GLU A 14 -5.98 -10.88 4.06
C GLU A 14 -5.92 -9.39 3.69
N VAL A 15 -6.97 -8.87 3.06
CA VAL A 15 -7.04 -7.46 2.66
C VAL A 15 -8.32 -6.81 3.16
N TYR A 16 -8.18 -5.60 3.69
CA TYR A 16 -9.30 -4.73 4.02
C TYR A 16 -9.49 -3.69 2.91
N LEU A 17 -10.73 -3.56 2.41
CA LEU A 17 -11.09 -2.74 1.24
C LEU A 17 -11.82 -1.43 1.60
N ASN A 18 -11.66 -0.96 2.83
CA ASN A 18 -12.43 0.14 3.42
C ASN A 18 -11.59 1.39 3.75
N HIS A 19 -10.35 1.48 3.25
CA HIS A 19 -9.50 2.63 3.57
C HIS A 19 -9.97 3.91 2.86
N THR A 20 -10.49 4.84 3.67
CA THR A 20 -10.90 6.18 3.24
C THR A 20 -10.01 7.21 3.89
N PHE A 21 -9.51 8.16 3.10
CA PHE A 21 -8.83 9.33 3.66
C PHE A 21 -9.88 10.34 4.12
N THR A 22 -9.80 10.77 5.37
CA THR A 22 -10.65 11.84 5.90
C THR A 22 -10.01 13.22 5.73
N ASP A 23 -8.73 13.25 5.35
CA ASP A 23 -7.87 14.42 5.31
C ASP A 23 -7.33 14.68 3.90
N GLU A 24 -8.17 14.45 2.89
CA GLU A 24 -7.98 14.16 1.45
C GLU A 24 -6.85 14.88 0.64
N LYS A 25 -5.98 15.70 1.25
CA LYS A 25 -4.90 16.44 0.59
C LYS A 25 -3.52 16.36 1.27
N GLU A 26 -3.41 15.83 2.49
CA GLU A 26 -2.10 15.81 3.20
C GLU A 26 -1.25 14.57 2.86
N LYS A 27 -1.87 13.51 2.34
CA LYS A 27 -1.22 12.23 2.05
C LYS A 27 -0.84 12.14 0.58
N GLN A 28 0.44 11.91 0.31
CA GLN A 28 0.93 11.49 -1.00
C GLN A 28 0.75 9.98 -1.13
N VAL A 29 -0.16 9.55 -2.02
CA VAL A 29 -0.33 8.13 -2.35
C VAL A 29 0.90 7.63 -3.10
N LEU A 30 1.49 6.54 -2.61
CA LEU A 30 2.64 5.89 -3.24
C LEU A 30 2.19 4.75 -4.14
N CYS A 31 1.35 3.86 -3.61
CA CYS A 31 0.80 2.75 -4.36
C CYS A 31 -0.52 2.22 -3.79
N GLY A 32 -1.27 1.53 -4.64
CA GLY A 32 -2.40 0.70 -4.26
C GLY A 32 -2.02 -0.76 -4.02
N PHE A 33 -3.03 -1.61 -3.89
CA PHE A 33 -2.89 -3.05 -3.97
C PHE A 33 -3.84 -3.64 -5.01
N LYS A 34 -3.47 -4.80 -5.53
CA LYS A 34 -4.34 -5.69 -6.26
C LYS A 34 -4.30 -7.07 -5.58
N TYR A 35 -5.44 -7.60 -5.22
CA TYR A 35 -5.56 -8.87 -4.52
C TYR A 35 -6.43 -9.83 -5.32
N PHE A 36 -5.96 -11.06 -5.49
CA PHE A 36 -6.78 -12.14 -6.06
C PHE A 36 -7.36 -12.98 -4.94
N ASP A 37 -8.68 -12.90 -4.76
CA ASP A 37 -9.40 -13.78 -3.84
C ASP A 37 -9.63 -15.13 -4.52
N GLN A 38 -8.93 -16.16 -4.05
CA GLN A 38 -9.06 -17.51 -4.57
C GLN A 38 -10.43 -18.13 -4.26
N ALA A 39 -11.09 -17.72 -3.16
CA ALA A 39 -12.38 -18.29 -2.77
C ALA A 39 -13.51 -17.85 -3.72
N THR A 40 -13.46 -16.61 -4.21
CA THR A 40 -14.48 -16.07 -5.12
C THR A 40 -14.03 -15.96 -6.57
N GLY A 41 -12.73 -16.15 -6.86
CA GLY A 41 -12.13 -15.98 -8.18
C GLY A 41 -12.09 -14.53 -8.66
N ARG A 42 -12.18 -13.56 -7.73
CA ARG A 42 -12.30 -12.13 -8.05
C ARG A 42 -11.02 -11.35 -7.77
N TRP A 43 -10.78 -10.36 -8.61
CA TRP A 43 -9.75 -9.35 -8.36
C TRP A 43 -10.35 -8.19 -7.59
N TYR A 44 -9.66 -7.82 -6.52
CA TYR A 44 -9.94 -6.63 -5.72
C TYR A 44 -8.80 -5.64 -5.86
N GLN A 45 -9.12 -4.35 -5.81
CA GLN A 45 -8.16 -3.27 -5.90
C GLN A 45 -8.51 -2.15 -4.93
N GLN A 46 -7.49 -1.55 -4.34
CA GLN A 46 -7.60 -0.34 -3.53
C GLN A 46 -6.43 0.58 -3.87
N PRO A 47 -6.67 1.87 -4.18
CA PRO A 47 -5.61 2.78 -4.61
C PRO A 47 -4.75 3.35 -3.46
N ARG A 48 -5.12 3.10 -2.19
CA ARG A 48 -4.62 3.81 -1.00
C ARG A 48 -3.90 2.90 -0.01
N SER A 49 -3.02 2.05 -0.53
CA SER A 49 -2.45 0.93 0.23
C SER A 49 -1.05 1.23 0.77
N ALA A 50 -0.38 2.22 0.21
CA ALA A 50 0.77 2.88 0.81
C ALA A 50 0.74 4.38 0.53
N TRP A 51 1.16 5.17 1.51
CA TRP A 51 1.21 6.63 1.40
C TRP A 51 2.29 7.23 2.30
N LEU A 52 2.68 8.46 1.97
CA LEU A 52 3.62 9.30 2.68
C LEU A 52 2.91 10.56 3.16
N GLN A 53 3.20 11.00 4.37
CA GLN A 53 2.69 12.26 4.92
C GLN A 53 3.79 12.98 5.71
N LYS A 54 3.88 14.31 5.58
CA LYS A 54 4.72 15.12 6.46
C LYS A 54 4.07 15.24 7.83
N THR A 55 4.82 15.06 8.91
CA THR A 55 4.30 15.16 10.28
C THR A 55 5.32 15.83 11.19
N GLY A 56 5.02 17.04 11.65
CA GLY A 56 5.96 17.85 12.43
C GLY A 56 7.26 18.08 11.67
N GLN A 57 8.39 17.66 12.26
CA GLN A 57 9.72 17.76 11.65
C GLN A 57 10.10 16.53 10.80
N GLY A 58 9.24 15.51 10.74
CA GLY A 58 9.53 14.24 10.07
C GLY A 58 8.52 13.87 8.99
N HIS A 59 8.64 12.62 8.54
CA HIS A 59 7.78 12.02 7.53
C HIS A 59 7.29 10.65 8.01
N LEU A 60 6.01 10.39 7.78
CA LEU A 60 5.36 9.12 8.08
C LEU A 60 5.13 8.35 6.79
N PHE A 61 5.65 7.13 6.74
CA PHE A 61 5.30 6.15 5.73
C PHE A 61 4.30 5.16 6.31
N TYR A 62 3.22 4.93 5.59
CA TYR A 62 2.23 3.91 5.90
C TYR A 62 2.21 2.84 4.82
N PHE A 63 2.16 1.58 5.24
CA PHE A 63 2.02 0.42 4.36
C PHE A 63 0.94 -0.49 4.94
N MET A 64 -0.05 -0.86 4.11
CA MET A 64 -1.13 -1.78 4.50
C MET A 64 -0.73 -3.26 4.40
N PHE A 65 0.40 -3.55 3.77
CA PHE A 65 0.87 -4.91 3.49
C PHE A 65 1.43 -5.58 4.76
N GLY A 66 1.46 -6.91 4.80
CA GLY A 66 2.12 -7.66 5.88
C GLY A 66 1.17 -8.38 6.82
N HIS A 67 -0.02 -8.78 6.37
CA HIS A 67 -0.92 -9.60 7.18
C HIS A 67 -0.40 -11.05 7.33
N LYS A 68 0.31 -11.58 6.33
CA LYS A 68 0.98 -12.88 6.40
C LYS A 68 2.50 -12.73 6.29
N ASN A 69 3.24 -13.67 6.89
CA ASN A 69 4.71 -13.68 6.82
C ASN A 69 5.24 -13.74 5.38
N ASN A 70 4.56 -14.48 4.49
CA ASN A 70 4.94 -14.60 3.09
C ASN A 70 4.66 -13.31 2.27
N ASP A 71 3.95 -12.31 2.79
CA ASP A 71 3.82 -11.02 2.11
C ASP A 71 5.20 -10.36 1.94
N PHE A 72 6.12 -10.58 2.88
CA PHE A 72 7.49 -10.06 2.82
C PHE A 72 8.42 -10.86 1.90
N GLU A 73 7.94 -11.96 1.30
CA GLU A 73 8.64 -12.61 0.18
C GLU A 73 8.41 -11.86 -1.14
N ASN A 74 7.43 -10.94 -1.17
CA ASN A 74 7.20 -10.09 -2.33
C ASN A 74 8.32 -9.03 -2.43
N PRO A 75 9.15 -9.05 -3.50
CA PRO A 75 10.29 -8.16 -3.62
C PRO A 75 9.87 -6.68 -3.72
N VAL A 76 8.66 -6.39 -4.19
CA VAL A 76 8.14 -5.02 -4.24
C VAL A 76 7.87 -4.49 -2.84
N ILE A 77 7.33 -5.32 -1.94
CA ILE A 77 7.07 -4.92 -0.55
C ILE A 77 8.39 -4.64 0.16
N THR A 78 9.36 -5.56 0.06
CA THR A 78 10.67 -5.38 0.71
C THR A 78 11.41 -4.17 0.18
N GLN A 79 11.34 -3.90 -1.13
CA GLN A 79 11.97 -2.72 -1.72
C GLN A 79 11.29 -1.43 -1.27
N LEU A 80 9.95 -1.39 -1.14
CA LEU A 80 9.23 -0.23 -0.61
C LEU A 80 9.66 0.09 0.83
N LEU A 81 9.80 -0.94 1.66
CA LEU A 81 10.27 -0.77 3.05
C LEU A 81 11.71 -0.26 3.08
N LEU A 82 12.61 -0.87 2.33
CA LEU A 82 14.00 -0.41 2.23
C LEU A 82 14.08 1.04 1.77
N ASN A 83 13.32 1.40 0.72
CA ASN A 83 13.28 2.77 0.22
C ASN A 83 12.85 3.76 1.30
N SER A 84 11.89 3.42 2.16
CA SER A 84 11.43 4.32 3.22
C SER A 84 12.48 4.60 4.30
N LEU A 85 13.43 3.68 4.52
CA LEU A 85 14.53 3.87 5.48
C LEU A 85 15.62 4.79 4.95
N THR A 86 15.82 4.83 3.64
CA THR A 86 16.88 5.63 2.99
C THR A 86 16.35 6.88 2.30
N TRP A 87 15.04 7.10 2.32
CA TRP A 87 14.38 8.21 1.64
C TRP A 87 14.77 9.55 2.28
N GLN A 88 14.97 10.55 1.44
CA GLN A 88 15.20 11.93 1.84
C GLN A 88 14.18 12.85 1.16
N PRO A 89 13.58 13.80 1.90
CA PRO A 89 12.59 14.75 1.40
C PRO A 89 13.15 15.80 0.45
#